data_AF-A0A9P7KYD4-F1
#
_entry.id   AF-A0A9P7KYD4-F1
#
_cell.length_a   1.000
_cell.length_b   1.000
_cell.length_c   1.000
_cell.angle_alpha   90.00
_cell.angle_beta   90.00
_cell.angle_gamma   90.00
#
_symmetry.space_group_name_H-M   'P 1'
#
loop_
_entity.id
_entity.type
_entity.pdbx_description
1 polymer ?
#
loop_
_entity_poly.entity_id
_entity_poly.type
_entity_poly.pdbx_seq_one_letter_code
_entity_poly.pdbx_strand_id
1 'polypeptide(L)' 'EDKEAMQKRVLSAADWVAKGTGESQKEALQRIAVSAQCGFNTHESGYPLNSEEEKKKHAWVR' A
#
# COMPACT_ATOMS: atom_id res chain seq x y z
N GLU A 1 -5.60 6.38 -7.75
CA GLU A 1 -5.44 4.92 -7.66
C GLU A 1 -6.80 4.26 -7.72
N ASP A 2 -6.86 3.09 -8.34
CA ASP A 2 -8.05 2.24 -8.35
C ASP A 2 -8.05 1.36 -7.08
N LYS A 3 -9.11 1.48 -6.28
CA LYS A 3 -9.26 0.75 -5.02
C LYS A 3 -9.28 -0.76 -5.22
N GLU A 4 -9.87 -1.23 -6.32
CA GLU A 4 -9.98 -2.66 -6.59
C GLU A 4 -8.62 -3.27 -6.95
N ALA A 5 -7.82 -2.53 -7.72
CA ALA A 5 -6.46 -2.93 -8.05
C ALA A 5 -5.58 -3.01 -6.79
N MET A 6 -5.77 -2.10 -5.83
CA MET A 6 -5.05 -2.13 -4.55
C MET A 6 -5.45 -3.34 -3.69
N GLN A 7 -6.75 -3.60 -3.54
CA GLN A 7 -7.24 -4.76 -2.78
C GLN A 7 -6.71 -6.09 -3.34
N LYS A 8 -6.71 -6.25 -4.67
CA LYS A 8 -6.16 -7.46 -5.32
C LYS A 8 -4.68 -7.66 -5.01
N ARG A 9 -3.89 -6.59 -4.98
CA ARG A 9 -2.45 -6.66 -4.64
C ARG A 9 -2.24 -7.08 -3.19
N VAL A 10 -3.02 -6.53 -2.26
CA VAL A 10 -2.93 -6.87 -0.82
C VAL A 10 -3.30 -8.34 -0.59
N LEU A 11 -4.40 -8.81 -1.19
CA LEU A 11 -4.82 -10.21 -1.09
C LEU A 11 -3.78 -11.17 -1.69
N SER A 12 -3.21 -10.81 -2.85
CA SER A 12 -2.15 -11.60 -3.48
C SER A 12 -0.88 -11.68 -2.63
N ALA A 13 -0.53 -10.61 -1.93
CA ALA A 13 0.57 -10.60 -0.96
C ALA A 13 0.26 -11.49 0.25
N ALA A 14 -0.98 -11.45 0.76
CA ALA A 14 -1.41 -12.30 1.87
C ALA A 14 -1.34 -13.79 1.52
N ASP A 15 -1.74 -14.17 0.30
CA ASP A 15 -1.62 -15.56 -0.17
C ASP A 15 -0.16 -16.02 -0.24
N TRP A 16 0.74 -15.15 -0.68
CA TRP A 16 2.17 -15.48 -0.74
C TRP A 16 2.78 -15.68 0.64
N VAL A 17 2.45 -14.81 1.59
CA VAL A 17 2.90 -14.93 2.98
C VAL A 17 2.31 -16.19 3.61
N ALA A 18 1.01 -16.44 3.46
CA ALA A 18 0.33 -17.63 3.96
C ALA A 18 0.96 -18.93 3.44
N LYS A 19 1.31 -19.00 2.15
CA LYS A 19 2.02 -20.15 1.57
C LYS A 19 3.41 -20.37 2.16
N GLY A 20 4.10 -19.29 2.53
CA GLY A 20 5.43 -19.35 3.12
C GLY A 20 5.44 -19.66 4.62
N THR A 21 4.41 -19.24 5.37
CA THR A 21 4.33 -19.40 6.83
C THR A 21 3.46 -20.58 7.27
N GLY A 22 2.64 -21.15 6.37
CA GLY A 22 1.68 -22.20 6.71
C GLY A 22 0.45 -21.70 7.48
N GLU A 23 0.27 -20.38 7.56
CA GLU A 23 -0.86 -19.72 8.21
C GLU A 23 -2.03 -19.54 7.23
N SER A 24 -3.22 -19.24 7.76
CA SER A 24 -4.36 -18.88 6.92
C SER A 24 -4.18 -17.50 6.27
N GLN A 25 -4.81 -17.26 5.12
CA GLN A 25 -4.78 -15.95 4.44
C GLN A 25 -5.18 -14.79 5.37
N LYS A 26 -6.11 -15.03 6.30
CA LYS A 26 -6.58 -14.02 7.27
C LYS A 26 -5.51 -13.68 8.30
N GLU A 27 -4.74 -14.66 8.76
CA GLU A 27 -3.62 -14.44 9.69
C GLU A 27 -2.46 -13.74 8.98
N ALA A 28 -2.15 -14.15 7.73
CA ALA A 28 -1.16 -13.48 6.91
C ALA A 28 -1.53 -12.01 6.62
N LEU A 29 -2.82 -11.72 6.43
CA LEU A 29 -3.32 -10.35 6.21
C LEU A 29 -3.07 -9.43 7.41
N GLN A 30 -3.10 -9.95 8.65
CA GLN A 30 -2.78 -9.18 9.86
C GLN A 30 -1.31 -8.74 9.91
N ARG A 31 -0.43 -9.38 9.14
CA ARG A 31 1.01 -9.09 9.08
C ARG A 31 1.37 -8.16 7.93
N ILE A 32 0.42 -7.78 7.09
CA ILE A 32 0.63 -6.93 5.91
C ILE A 32 0.15 -5.52 6.20
N ALA A 33 1.03 -4.54 5.98
CA ALA A 33 0.70 -3.12 6.03
C ALA A 33 0.85 -2.52 4.63
N VAL A 34 -0.04 -1.58 4.27
CA VAL A 34 0.06 -0.80 3.04
C VAL A 34 0.76 0.51 3.37
N SER A 35 1.87 0.78 2.70
CA SER A 35 2.58 2.06 2.75
C SER A 35 2.76 2.61 1.34
N ALA A 36 2.99 3.92 1.23
CA ALA A 36 3.37 4.52 -0.05
C ALA A 36 4.69 3.90 -0.55
N GLN A 37 4.79 3.66 -1.87
CA GLN A 37 5.96 3.04 -2.51
C GLN A 37 7.28 3.78 -2.26
N CYS A 38 7.23 5.07 -1.87
CA CYS A 38 8.39 5.88 -1.54
C CYS A 38 8.00 6.91 -0.47
N GLY A 39 8.94 7.30 0.38
CA GLY A 39 8.76 8.45 1.26
C GLY A 39 8.57 9.73 0.43
N PHE A 40 7.67 10.61 0.85
CA PHE A 40 7.29 11.83 0.13
C PHE A 40 8.41 12.88 -0.01
N ASN A 41 9.68 12.52 0.19
CA ASN A 41 10.83 13.42 0.21
C ASN A 41 11.37 13.79 -1.19
N THR A 42 10.56 13.67 -2.25
CA THR A 42 10.95 13.94 -3.65
C THR A 42 10.45 15.31 -4.15
N HIS A 43 10.35 16.30 -3.26
CA HIS A 43 10.02 17.67 -3.65
C HIS A 43 11.12 18.39 -4.46
N GLU A 44 12.33 17.83 -4.56
CA GLU A 44 13.45 18.52 -5.24
C GLU A 44 13.65 18.11 -6.71
N SER A 45 13.15 16.95 -7.17
CA SER A 45 13.49 16.43 -8.51
C SER A 45 12.30 16.02 -9.39
N GLY A 46 11.23 16.82 -9.40
CA GLY A 46 10.35 16.89 -10.58
C GLY A 46 9.07 16.07 -10.60
N TYR A 47 8.42 15.84 -9.45
CA TYR A 47 7.02 15.42 -9.45
C TYR A 47 6.12 16.63 -9.13
N PRO A 48 5.23 17.10 -10.04
CA PRO A 48 4.28 18.16 -9.73
C PRO A 48 3.14 17.57 -8.89
N LEU A 49 3.46 17.16 -7.66
CA LEU A 49 2.50 16.72 -6.68
C LEU A 49 2.03 17.96 -5.95
N ASN A 50 0.85 18.45 -6.31
CA ASN A 50 0.26 19.59 -5.61
C ASN A 50 -0.05 19.18 -4.16
N SER A 51 0.03 20.12 -3.22
CA SER A 51 -0.23 19.89 -1.79
C SER A 51 -1.59 19.24 -1.52
N GLU A 52 -2.58 19.47 -2.39
CA GLU A 52 -3.90 18.85 -2.32
C GLU A 52 -3.91 17.36 -2.72
N GLU A 53 -3.04 16.96 -3.65
CA GLU A 53 -2.86 15.55 -4.04
C GLU A 53 -2.10 14.77 -2.97
N GLU A 54 -1.13 15.42 -2.32
CA GLU A 54 -0.41 14.88 -1.17
C GLU A 54 -1.38 14.59 0.00
N LYS A 55 -2.21 15.57 0.39
CA LYS A 55 -3.23 15.39 1.43
C LYS A 55 -4.20 14.25 1.12
N LYS A 56 -4.66 14.16 -0.14
CA LYS A 56 -5.55 13.06 -0.56
C LYS A 56 -4.87 11.71 -0.39
N LYS A 57 -3.62 11.56 -0.83
CA LYS A 57 -2.84 10.32 -0.66
C LYS A 57 -2.58 10.00 0.81
N HIS A 58 -2.29 11.00 1.64
CA HIS A 58 -2.11 10.83 3.08
C HIS A 58 -3.40 10.38 3.81
N ALA A 59 -4.56 10.83 3.35
CA ALA A 59 -5.86 10.41 3.90
C ALA A 59 -6.21 8.95 3.58
N TRP A 60 -5.65 8.36 2.51
CA TRP A 60 -5.85 6.95 2.16
C TRP A 60 -5.07 5.98 3.06
N VAL A 61 -4.05 6.46 3.76
CA VAL A 61 -3.12 5.64 4.57
C VAL A 61 -3.46 5.70 6.07
N ARG A 62 -4.46 6.50 6.48
CA ARG A 62 -4.86 6.67 7.88
C ARG A 62 -6.03 5.78 8.28
#